data_AF-I7ARA0-F1
#
_entry.id   AF-I7ARA0-F1
#
_cell.length_a   1.000
_cell.length_b   1.000
_cell.length_c   1.000
_cell.angle_alpha   90.00
_cell.angle_beta   90.00
_cell.angle_gamma   90.00
#
_symmetry.space_group_name_H-M   'P 1'
#
loop_
_entity.id
_entity.type
_entity.pdbx_description
1 polymer ?
#
loop_
_entity_poly.entity_id
_entity_poly.type
_entity_poly.pdbx_seq_one_letter_code
_entity_poly.pdbx_strand_id
1 'polypeptide(L)'
;MKSISGCPMRFESLKVFFKIVRNESYFKIQIITLESLDIFEAALREEKIDYSKHFSSMIKKSESLSLILRDSDICLPGPGKYVLFSNTRHREFVQIVFIPTLEEKLSIVGDKYIVQAYKYKNINELLKIASKEESRIESHFGSGLDYFESVIMLVVSSKSKFKEILSSSREMDSKLGNSFFLQMKLNGLVDKLLVVRNGDRYRVNTSKSVLRHIGKRIGYDADSVV
;
A
#
# COMPACT_ATOMS: atom_id res chain seq x y z
N MET A 1 23.08 -21.01 -4.16
CA MET A 1 22.45 -19.67 -4.04
C MET A 1 22.81 -19.11 -2.68
N LYS A 2 23.54 -17.99 -2.64
CA LYS A 2 24.03 -17.39 -1.39
C LYS A 2 22.86 -16.79 -0.62
N SER A 3 22.77 -17.14 0.66
CA SER A 3 21.84 -16.57 1.63
C SER A 3 22.08 -15.07 1.73
N ILE A 4 21.09 -14.27 1.32
CA ILE A 4 21.04 -12.87 1.67
C ILE A 4 20.89 -12.84 3.20
N SER A 5 21.97 -12.44 3.87
CA SER A 5 21.99 -12.19 5.31
C SER A 5 21.05 -11.03 5.60
N GLY A 6 19.77 -11.35 5.85
CA GLY A 6 18.79 -10.38 6.31
C GLY A 6 19.23 -9.85 7.67
N CYS A 7 19.27 -8.52 7.80
CA CYS A 7 19.39 -7.86 9.09
C CYS A 7 18.31 -8.43 10.04
N PRO A 8 18.61 -8.75 11.30
CA PRO A 8 17.59 -9.25 12.23
C PRO A 8 16.48 -8.22 12.37
N MET A 9 15.29 -8.56 11.86
CA MET A 9 14.10 -7.72 11.98
C MET A 9 13.67 -7.74 13.44
N ARG A 10 13.43 -6.55 14.00
CA ARG A 10 12.97 -6.39 15.37
C ARG A 10 11.55 -5.88 15.30
N PHE A 11 10.56 -6.74 15.53
CA PHE A 11 9.15 -6.33 15.60
C PHE A 11 8.96 -5.32 16.74
N GLU A 12 9.13 -4.04 16.44
CA GLU A 12 9.25 -3.01 17.48
C GLU A 12 7.95 -2.88 18.31
N SER A 13 6.79 -3.09 17.68
CA SER A 13 5.50 -3.11 18.37
C SER A 13 5.35 -4.26 19.38
N LEU A 14 6.17 -5.32 19.26
CA LEU A 14 6.21 -6.45 20.19
C LEU A 14 7.38 -6.40 21.17
N LYS A 15 8.17 -5.32 21.20
CA LYS A 15 9.34 -5.22 22.10
C LYS A 15 9.00 -5.45 23.57
N VAL A 16 7.91 -4.85 24.05
CA VAL A 16 7.42 -5.04 25.42
C VAL A 16 6.93 -6.47 25.64
N PHE A 17 6.21 -7.03 24.65
CA PHE A 17 5.76 -8.41 24.68
C PHE A 17 6.94 -9.38 24.84
N PHE A 18 7.97 -9.27 24.02
CA PHE A 18 9.14 -10.16 24.09
C PHE A 18 9.92 -10.00 25.40
N LYS A 19 9.98 -8.77 25.94
CA LYS A 19 10.55 -8.54 27.27
C LYS A 19 9.76 -9.29 28.34
N ILE A 20 8.43 -9.26 28.30
CA ILE A 20 7.58 -9.98 29.26
C ILE A 20 7.77 -11.49 29.12
N VAL A 21 7.69 -12.03 27.90
CA VAL A 21 7.80 -13.48 27.63
C VAL A 21 9.10 -14.07 28.17
N ARG A 22 10.20 -13.31 28.10
CA ARG A 22 11.53 -13.75 28.55
C ARG A 22 11.74 -13.68 30.06
N ASN A 23 11.10 -12.74 30.73
CA ASN A 23 11.41 -12.44 32.14
C ASN A 23 10.32 -12.88 33.11
N GLU A 24 9.07 -12.99 32.67
CA GLU A 24 7.94 -13.28 33.53
C GLU A 24 7.55 -14.77 33.51
N SER A 25 7.28 -15.32 34.69
CA SER A 25 6.81 -16.71 34.84
C SER A 25 5.34 -16.87 34.48
N TYR A 26 4.52 -15.84 34.72
CA TYR A 26 3.08 -15.87 34.53
C TYR A 26 2.56 -14.57 33.92
N PHE A 27 1.76 -14.67 32.86
CA PHE A 27 1.14 -13.51 32.23
C PHE A 27 -0.10 -13.91 31.41
N LYS A 28 -0.99 -12.94 31.22
CA LYS A 28 -2.13 -13.02 30.32
C LYS A 28 -2.08 -11.83 29.37
N ILE A 29 -1.64 -12.06 28.13
CA ILE A 29 -1.53 -11.03 27.10
C ILE A 29 -2.51 -11.29 25.98
N GLN A 30 -3.20 -10.27 25.51
CA GLN A 30 -4.01 -10.32 24.30
C GLN A 30 -3.30 -9.54 23.19
N ILE A 31 -3.12 -10.18 22.04
CA ILE A 31 -2.59 -9.53 20.84
C ILE A 31 -3.76 -9.01 20.01
N ILE A 32 -3.79 -7.68 19.83
CA ILE A 32 -4.73 -6.99 18.94
C ILE A 32 -3.99 -6.65 17.66
N THR A 33 -4.49 -7.09 16.51
CA THR A 33 -3.83 -6.85 15.22
C THR A 33 -4.78 -7.01 14.05
N LEU A 34 -4.53 -6.27 12.96
CA LEU A 34 -5.19 -6.52 11.68
C LEU A 34 -4.48 -7.61 10.86
N GLU A 35 -3.34 -8.09 11.34
CA GLU A 35 -2.52 -9.08 10.64
C GLU A 35 -3.03 -10.51 10.86
N SER A 36 -2.60 -11.42 9.97
CA SER A 36 -2.86 -12.85 10.15
C SER A 36 -2.05 -13.43 11.31
N LEU A 37 -2.55 -14.54 11.86
CA LEU A 37 -1.84 -15.33 12.88
C LEU A 37 -0.43 -15.71 12.41
N ASP A 38 -0.26 -16.06 11.13
CA ASP A 38 1.03 -16.48 10.55
C ASP A 38 2.12 -15.42 10.73
N ILE A 39 1.76 -14.13 10.65
CA ILE A 39 2.71 -13.02 10.82
C ILE A 39 3.18 -12.96 12.28
N PHE A 40 2.25 -13.08 13.22
CA PHE A 40 2.60 -13.11 14.64
C PHE A 40 3.43 -14.34 15.01
N GLU A 41 3.09 -15.51 14.48
CA GLU A 41 3.85 -16.75 14.69
C GLU A 41 5.25 -16.70 14.11
N ALA A 42 5.46 -15.99 13.00
CA ALA A 42 6.79 -15.74 12.48
C ALA A 42 7.61 -14.84 13.39
N ALA A 43 7.00 -13.79 13.96
CA ALA A 43 7.67 -12.95 14.96
C ALA A 43 8.12 -13.76 16.20
N LEU A 44 7.29 -14.70 16.67
CA LEU A 44 7.67 -15.64 17.74
C LEU A 44 8.87 -16.53 17.34
N ARG A 45 8.89 -17.03 16.10
CA ARG A 45 9.98 -17.87 15.58
C ARG A 45 11.30 -17.09 15.45
N GLU A 46 11.27 -15.86 14.96
CA GLU A 46 12.46 -15.01 14.85
C GLU A 46 13.09 -14.75 16.22
N GLU A 47 12.27 -14.53 17.25
CA GLU A 47 12.72 -14.34 18.64
C GLU A 47 12.99 -15.64 19.41
N LYS A 48 12.89 -16.79 18.72
CA LYS A 48 13.11 -18.16 19.26
C LYS A 48 12.25 -18.46 20.50
N ILE A 49 10.97 -18.09 20.43
CA ILE A 49 10.01 -18.34 21.50
C ILE A 49 9.26 -19.63 21.19
N ASP A 50 9.41 -20.61 22.07
CA ASP A 50 8.64 -21.86 22.00
C ASP A 50 7.21 -21.63 22.49
N TYR A 51 6.25 -22.11 21.69
CA TYR A 51 4.83 -22.01 22.02
C TYR A 51 4.05 -23.24 21.55
N SER A 52 2.89 -23.43 22.19
CA SER A 52 1.90 -24.43 21.81
C SER A 52 0.58 -23.74 21.49
N LYS A 53 -0.04 -24.13 20.37
CA LYS A 53 -1.33 -23.57 19.94
C LYS A 53 -2.47 -24.37 20.50
N HIS A 54 -3.49 -23.67 21.01
CA HIS A 54 -4.70 -24.28 21.54
C HIS A 54 -5.91 -23.47 21.10
N PHE A 55 -7.01 -24.15 20.84
CA PHE A 55 -8.32 -23.48 20.86
C PHE A 55 -8.74 -23.24 22.31
N SER A 56 -9.55 -22.21 22.56
CA SER A 56 -10.04 -21.90 23.91
C SER A 56 -10.75 -23.07 24.60
N SER A 57 -11.41 -23.93 23.82
CA SER A 57 -12.07 -25.16 24.30
C SER A 57 -11.10 -26.27 24.72
N MET A 58 -9.83 -26.21 24.32
CA MET A 58 -8.86 -27.30 24.47
C MET A 58 -7.59 -26.91 25.24
N ILE A 59 -7.62 -25.78 25.96
CA ILE A 59 -6.45 -25.28 26.69
C ILE A 59 -6.06 -26.29 27.77
N LYS A 60 -4.82 -26.79 27.70
CA LYS A 60 -4.20 -27.62 28.74
C LYS A 60 -3.14 -26.83 29.49
N LYS A 61 -2.83 -27.30 30.70
CA LYS A 61 -1.68 -26.76 31.46
C LYS A 61 -0.41 -27.05 30.67
N SER A 62 0.39 -26.01 30.44
CA SER A 62 1.68 -26.09 29.74
C SER A 62 2.71 -25.21 30.44
N GLU A 63 3.96 -25.64 30.44
CA GLU A 63 5.10 -24.82 30.89
C GLU A 63 5.55 -23.84 29.79
N SER A 64 5.26 -24.16 28.53
CA SER A 64 5.53 -23.30 27.37
C SER A 64 4.41 -22.26 27.18
N LEU A 65 4.72 -21.23 26.39
CA LEU A 65 3.74 -20.21 26.02
C LEU A 65 2.55 -20.86 25.31
N SER A 66 1.34 -20.61 25.81
CA SER A 66 0.09 -21.09 25.21
C SER A 66 -0.52 -19.99 24.34
N LEU A 67 -0.50 -20.21 23.02
CA LEU A 67 -1.14 -19.33 22.04
C LEU A 67 -2.58 -19.79 21.83
N ILE A 68 -3.53 -18.97 22.27
CA ILE A 68 -4.95 -19.27 22.33
C ILE A 68 -5.66 -18.66 21.13
N LEU A 69 -6.37 -19.50 20.39
CA LEU A 69 -7.32 -19.12 19.34
C LEU A 69 -8.74 -19.24 19.88
N ARG A 70 -9.50 -18.15 19.83
CA ARG A 70 -10.85 -18.12 20.41
C ARG A 70 -11.86 -18.85 19.52
N ASP A 71 -12.46 -19.90 20.06
CA ASP A 71 -13.59 -20.66 19.50
C ASP A 71 -14.80 -20.73 20.44
N SER A 72 -14.59 -20.41 21.73
CA SER A 72 -15.56 -20.52 22.81
C SER A 72 -15.18 -19.54 23.94
N ASP A 73 -15.84 -19.65 25.09
CA ASP A 73 -15.45 -18.90 26.28
C ASP A 73 -14.12 -19.41 26.85
N ILE A 74 -13.30 -18.49 27.36
CA ILE A 74 -11.94 -18.79 27.77
C ILE A 74 -11.95 -19.21 29.24
N CYS A 75 -11.62 -20.48 29.49
CA CYS A 75 -11.37 -20.99 30.84
C CYS A 75 -9.91 -21.45 30.96
N LEU A 76 -9.10 -20.75 31.75
CA LEU A 76 -7.68 -21.05 31.91
C LEU A 76 -7.47 -22.08 33.04
N PRO A 77 -6.63 -23.11 32.84
CA PRO A 77 -6.44 -24.20 33.81
C PRO A 77 -5.63 -23.83 35.05
N GLY A 78 -5.12 -22.60 35.16
CA GLY A 78 -4.35 -22.10 36.31
C GLY A 78 -3.41 -20.94 35.93
N PRO A 79 -2.43 -20.60 36.79
CA PRO A 79 -1.36 -19.68 36.44
C PRO A 79 -0.48 -20.24 35.32
N GLY A 80 -0.16 -19.42 34.33
CA GLY A 80 0.63 -19.84 33.16
C GLY A 80 0.99 -18.66 32.25
N LYS A 81 1.57 -18.98 31.10
CA LYS A 81 1.98 -18.04 30.06
C LYS A 81 0.96 -18.07 28.93
N TYR A 82 0.00 -17.16 28.94
CA TYR A 82 -1.12 -17.17 28.01
C TYR A 82 -1.09 -15.98 27.07
N VAL A 83 -1.19 -16.26 25.77
CA VAL A 83 -1.34 -15.27 24.71
C VAL A 83 -2.63 -15.51 23.97
N LEU A 84 -3.60 -14.61 24.08
CA LEU A 84 -4.83 -14.64 23.32
C LEU A 84 -4.64 -13.90 21.99
N PHE A 85 -4.79 -14.59 20.86
CA PHE A 85 -4.83 -13.97 19.55
C PHE A 85 -6.28 -13.69 19.16
N SER A 86 -6.75 -12.46 19.40
CA SER A 86 -8.13 -12.06 19.11
C SER A 86 -8.26 -10.55 19.10
N ASN A 87 -9.03 -9.98 18.17
CA ASN A 87 -9.36 -8.56 18.15
C ASN A 87 -10.53 -8.19 19.09
N THR A 88 -11.24 -9.18 19.61
CA THR A 88 -12.34 -8.93 20.56
C THR A 88 -11.79 -8.78 21.96
N ARG A 89 -11.91 -7.59 22.55
CA ARG A 89 -11.40 -7.27 23.89
C ARG A 89 -11.83 -8.32 24.94
N HIS A 90 -10.86 -8.87 25.67
CA HIS A 90 -11.10 -9.72 26.83
C HIS A 90 -10.58 -9.05 28.10
N ARG A 91 -11.43 -8.94 29.13
CA ARG A 91 -11.11 -8.12 30.32
C ARG A 91 -9.95 -8.65 31.16
N GLU A 92 -9.73 -9.97 31.15
CA GLU A 92 -8.66 -10.62 31.92
C GLU A 92 -7.26 -10.55 31.29
N PHE A 93 -7.14 -10.05 30.05
CA PHE A 93 -5.88 -10.03 29.33
C PHE A 93 -5.40 -8.60 29.14
N VAL A 94 -4.10 -8.38 29.35
CA VAL A 94 -3.44 -7.10 29.04
C VAL A 94 -3.28 -7.02 27.53
N GLN A 95 -3.78 -5.95 26.92
CA GLN A 95 -3.76 -5.79 25.48
C GLN A 95 -2.41 -5.24 25.01
N ILE A 96 -1.85 -5.88 23.98
CA ILE A 96 -0.71 -5.39 23.22
C ILE A 96 -1.14 -5.28 21.76
N VAL A 97 -0.95 -4.10 21.19
CA VAL A 97 -1.30 -3.82 19.80
C VAL A 97 -0.10 -4.19 18.93
N PHE A 98 -0.27 -5.21 18.10
CA PHE A 98 0.74 -5.65 17.15
C PHE A 98 0.48 -4.99 15.79
N ILE A 99 1.34 -4.03 15.45
CA ILE A 99 1.34 -3.33 14.17
C ILE A 99 2.74 -3.52 13.60
N PRO A 100 2.96 -4.57 12.78
CA PRO A 100 4.24 -4.72 12.13
C PRO A 100 4.41 -3.69 11.01
N THR A 101 5.64 -3.27 10.80
CA THR A 101 6.00 -2.40 9.67
C THR A 101 5.86 -3.15 8.35
N LEU A 102 5.82 -2.43 7.23
CA LEU A 102 5.79 -3.06 5.92
C LEU A 102 7.02 -3.96 5.70
N GLU A 103 8.19 -3.54 6.18
CA GLU A 103 9.44 -4.30 6.08
C GLU A 103 9.37 -5.62 6.86
N GLU A 104 8.85 -5.58 8.08
CA GLU A 104 8.61 -6.76 8.93
C GLU A 104 7.59 -7.74 8.32
N LYS A 105 6.56 -7.23 7.65
CA LYS A 105 5.60 -8.09 6.92
C LYS A 105 6.25 -8.78 5.73
N LEU A 106 7.04 -8.02 4.97
CA LEU A 106 7.72 -8.53 3.77
C LEU A 106 8.81 -9.56 4.12
N SER A 107 9.49 -9.42 5.26
CA SER A 107 10.49 -10.40 5.70
C SER A 107 9.89 -11.77 6.03
N ILE A 108 8.70 -11.79 6.65
CA ILE A 108 8.03 -13.04 7.05
C ILE A 108 7.47 -13.80 5.86
N VAL A 109 6.77 -13.08 4.99
CA VAL A 109 5.96 -13.71 3.95
C VAL A 109 6.76 -13.86 2.64
N GLY A 110 7.89 -13.18 2.51
CA GLY A 110 8.71 -13.19 1.30
C GLY A 110 7.90 -12.84 0.05
N ASP A 111 8.22 -13.48 -1.07
CA ASP A 111 7.57 -13.26 -2.36
C ASP A 111 6.05 -13.58 -2.38
N LYS A 112 5.50 -14.24 -1.34
CA LYS A 112 4.05 -14.53 -1.26
C LYS A 112 3.20 -13.27 -1.05
N TYR A 113 3.65 -12.28 -0.28
CA TYR A 113 2.93 -11.00 -0.14
C TYR A 113 3.25 -10.06 -1.29
N ILE A 114 4.36 -10.26 -1.99
CA ILE A 114 4.56 -9.70 -3.33
C ILE A 114 3.38 -10.16 -4.19
N VAL A 115 3.11 -11.47 -4.32
CA VAL A 115 1.96 -12.00 -5.09
C VAL A 115 0.58 -11.54 -4.54
N GLN A 116 0.40 -11.37 -3.22
CA GLN A 116 -0.87 -10.92 -2.63
C GLN A 116 -1.09 -9.39 -2.61
N ALA A 117 -0.05 -8.59 -2.37
CA ALA A 117 -0.05 -7.15 -2.59
C ALA A 117 -0.21 -6.86 -4.09
N TYR A 118 0.32 -7.73 -4.94
CA TYR A 118 0.06 -7.73 -6.37
C TYR A 118 -1.34 -8.20 -6.76
N LYS A 119 -2.11 -8.80 -5.85
CA LYS A 119 -3.53 -9.07 -6.06
C LYS A 119 -4.37 -7.78 -5.96
N TYR A 120 -3.85 -6.76 -5.28
CA TYR A 120 -4.41 -5.40 -5.25
C TYR A 120 -3.80 -4.46 -6.30
N LYS A 121 -2.76 -4.92 -7.00
CA LYS A 121 -2.25 -4.26 -8.21
C LYS A 121 -2.93 -4.90 -9.41
N ASN A 122 -3.43 -4.09 -10.35
CA ASN A 122 -4.02 -4.69 -11.56
C ASN A 122 -2.92 -5.43 -12.34
N ILE A 123 -3.32 -6.36 -13.21
CA ILE A 123 -2.41 -7.14 -14.07
C ILE A 123 -1.35 -6.28 -14.78
N ASN A 124 -1.65 -5.01 -15.09
CA ASN A 124 -0.73 -4.10 -15.77
C ASN A 124 0.42 -3.60 -14.87
N GLU A 125 0.16 -3.40 -13.58
CA GLU A 125 1.19 -3.00 -12.62
C GLU A 125 2.14 -4.15 -12.28
N LEU A 126 1.60 -5.36 -12.25
CA LEU A 126 2.35 -6.62 -12.17
C LEU A 126 3.28 -6.80 -13.36
N LEU A 127 2.77 -6.55 -14.57
CA LEU A 127 3.55 -6.61 -15.81
C LEU A 127 4.67 -5.57 -15.83
N LYS A 128 4.46 -4.35 -15.32
CA LYS A 128 5.51 -3.31 -15.22
C LYS A 128 6.70 -3.74 -14.38
N ILE A 129 6.46 -4.45 -13.29
CA ILE A 129 7.51 -4.83 -12.34
C ILE A 129 8.24 -6.09 -12.80
N ALA A 130 7.50 -7.06 -13.38
CA ALA A 130 8.08 -8.31 -13.88
C ALA A 130 8.93 -8.13 -15.15
N SER A 131 8.61 -7.14 -16.00
CA SER A 131 9.22 -7.04 -17.33
C SER A 131 10.48 -6.18 -17.41
N LYS A 132 10.76 -5.29 -16.42
CA LYS A 132 11.69 -4.15 -16.64
C LYS A 132 11.40 -3.38 -17.96
N GLU A 133 10.20 -3.53 -18.53
CA GLU A 133 9.80 -2.87 -19.76
C GLU A 133 8.96 -1.65 -19.40
N GLU A 134 9.63 -0.50 -19.28
CA GLU A 134 8.97 0.81 -19.18
C GLU A 134 8.10 1.16 -20.41
N SER A 135 8.01 0.34 -21.46
CA SER A 135 7.66 0.83 -22.80
C SER A 135 6.26 0.52 -23.33
N ARG A 136 5.46 -0.39 -22.73
CA ARG A 136 4.20 -0.84 -23.37
C ARG A 136 2.90 -0.20 -22.87
N ILE A 137 2.84 0.29 -21.64
CA ILE A 137 1.61 0.90 -21.09
C ILE A 137 1.53 2.39 -21.46
N GLU A 138 2.66 3.08 -21.61
CA GLU A 138 2.69 4.51 -21.94
C GLU A 138 2.16 4.80 -23.35
N SER A 139 2.35 3.86 -24.29
CA SER A 139 1.75 3.92 -25.62
C SER A 139 0.22 3.69 -25.61
N HIS A 140 -0.33 3.05 -24.57
CA HIS A 140 -1.78 2.86 -24.39
C HIS A 140 -2.47 4.01 -23.64
N PHE A 141 -1.76 4.77 -22.80
CA PHE A 141 -2.33 5.98 -22.18
C PHE A 141 -2.62 7.08 -23.19
N GLY A 142 -1.79 7.17 -24.24
CA GLY A 142 -2.01 8.11 -25.33
C GLY A 142 -3.25 7.81 -26.16
N SER A 143 -3.59 6.53 -26.40
CA SER A 143 -4.63 6.17 -27.39
C SER A 143 -6.06 6.57 -27.00
N GLY A 144 -6.35 6.76 -25.71
CA GLY A 144 -7.66 7.20 -25.21
C GLY A 144 -7.87 8.72 -25.15
N LEU A 145 -6.85 9.51 -25.51
CA LEU A 145 -6.92 10.96 -25.60
C LEU A 145 -7.10 11.41 -27.04
N ASP A 146 -8.02 12.34 -27.25
CA ASP A 146 -8.06 13.07 -28.52
C ASP A 146 -6.92 14.11 -28.60
N TYR A 147 -6.77 14.69 -29.79
CA TYR A 147 -5.71 15.67 -30.06
C TYR A 147 -5.78 16.88 -29.10
N PHE A 148 -6.99 17.40 -28.86
CA PHE A 148 -7.18 18.59 -28.04
C PHE A 148 -6.92 18.30 -26.56
N GLU A 149 -7.37 17.14 -26.07
CA GLU A 149 -7.06 16.66 -24.74
C GLU A 149 -5.56 16.48 -24.53
N SER A 150 -4.85 15.99 -25.54
CA SER A 150 -3.39 15.84 -25.52
C SER A 150 -2.67 17.18 -25.39
N VAL A 151 -3.09 18.20 -26.16
CA VAL A 151 -2.54 19.56 -26.07
C VAL A 151 -2.82 20.17 -24.69
N ILE A 152 -4.04 20.02 -24.17
CA ILE A 152 -4.42 20.54 -22.85
C ILE A 152 -3.59 19.89 -21.74
N MET A 153 -3.34 18.58 -21.81
CA MET A 153 -2.50 17.87 -20.84
C MET A 153 -1.08 18.44 -20.75
N LEU A 154 -0.49 18.83 -21.89
CA LEU A 154 0.83 19.48 -21.91
C LEU A 154 0.77 20.88 -21.29
N VAL A 155 -0.24 21.69 -21.63
CA VAL A 155 -0.38 23.04 -21.08
C VAL A 155 -0.64 23.03 -19.57
N VAL A 156 -1.47 22.10 -19.08
CA VAL A 156 -1.77 21.96 -17.64
C VAL A 156 -0.55 21.47 -16.85
N SER A 157 0.44 20.86 -17.50
CA SER A 157 1.68 20.45 -16.84
C SER A 157 2.54 21.64 -16.41
N SER A 158 2.44 22.78 -17.10
CA SER A 158 3.20 24.01 -16.82
C SER A 158 2.36 25.16 -16.28
N LYS A 159 1.05 25.21 -16.60
CA LYS A 159 0.11 26.24 -16.14
C LYS A 159 -0.99 25.65 -15.30
N SER A 160 -1.32 26.30 -14.17
CA SER A 160 -2.32 25.78 -13.24
C SER A 160 -3.64 26.53 -13.24
N LYS A 161 -3.68 27.81 -13.61
CA LYS A 161 -4.93 28.61 -13.61
C LYS A 161 -5.63 28.54 -14.95
N PHE A 162 -6.97 28.53 -14.95
CA PHE A 162 -7.77 28.42 -16.17
C PHE A 162 -7.42 29.49 -17.22
N LYS A 163 -7.26 30.76 -16.80
CA LYS A 163 -6.92 31.86 -17.72
C LYS A 163 -5.57 31.66 -18.42
N GLU A 164 -4.58 31.16 -17.68
CA GLU A 164 -3.24 30.89 -18.20
C GLU A 164 -3.25 29.68 -19.14
N ILE A 165 -4.02 28.65 -18.78
CA ILE A 165 -4.25 27.47 -19.65
C ILE A 165 -4.93 27.91 -20.95
N LEU A 166 -5.96 28.76 -20.88
CA LEU A 166 -6.67 29.25 -22.06
C LEU A 166 -5.78 30.05 -23.01
N SER A 167 -4.94 30.95 -22.48
CA SER A 167 -4.00 31.70 -23.33
C SER A 167 -2.96 30.78 -23.98
N SER A 168 -2.35 29.87 -23.22
CA SER A 168 -1.31 28.98 -23.73
C SER A 168 -1.86 27.88 -24.65
N SER A 169 -3.06 27.36 -24.39
CA SER A 169 -3.72 26.43 -25.30
C SER A 169 -4.13 27.10 -26.61
N ARG A 170 -4.52 28.39 -26.59
CA ARG A 170 -4.82 29.17 -27.81
C ARG A 170 -3.58 29.40 -28.66
N GLU A 171 -2.42 29.60 -28.04
CA GLU A 171 -1.13 29.75 -28.72
C GLU A 171 -0.73 28.44 -29.44
N MET A 172 -1.01 27.29 -28.83
CA MET A 172 -0.75 25.98 -29.43
C MET A 172 -1.77 25.58 -30.51
N ASP A 173 -3.05 25.88 -30.31
CA ASP A 173 -4.10 25.70 -31.32
C ASP A 173 -5.24 26.72 -31.14
N SER A 174 -5.49 27.49 -32.19
CA SER A 174 -6.55 28.52 -32.22
C SER A 174 -7.95 28.03 -31.82
N LYS A 175 -8.28 26.75 -32.07
CA LYS A 175 -9.59 26.15 -31.72
C LYS A 175 -9.76 25.97 -30.21
N LEU A 176 -8.66 25.83 -29.46
CA LEU A 176 -8.67 25.81 -28.00
C LEU A 176 -8.81 27.21 -27.39
N GLY A 177 -8.82 28.27 -28.19
CA GLY A 177 -9.10 29.63 -27.75
C GLY A 177 -10.56 29.89 -27.36
N ASN A 178 -11.47 28.94 -27.61
CA ASN A 178 -12.84 28.99 -27.13
C ASN A 178 -12.92 28.50 -25.68
N SER A 179 -13.25 29.39 -24.75
CA SER A 179 -13.31 29.10 -23.31
C SER A 179 -14.28 27.97 -22.96
N PHE A 180 -15.44 27.91 -23.62
CA PHE A 180 -16.43 26.86 -23.40
C PHE A 180 -15.91 25.50 -23.89
N PHE A 181 -15.31 25.46 -25.08
CA PHE A 181 -14.73 24.23 -25.63
C PHE A 181 -13.57 23.71 -24.77
N LEU A 182 -12.67 24.60 -24.33
CA LEU A 182 -11.58 24.25 -23.44
C LEU A 182 -12.09 23.71 -22.10
N GLN A 183 -13.09 24.38 -21.51
CA GLN A 183 -13.68 23.96 -20.25
C GLN A 183 -14.36 22.60 -20.35
N MET A 184 -15.07 22.33 -21.46
CA MET A 184 -15.66 21.01 -21.73
C MET A 184 -14.59 19.92 -21.79
N LYS A 185 -13.47 20.17 -22.50
CA LYS A 185 -12.35 19.22 -22.59
C LYS A 185 -11.63 19.03 -21.25
N LEU A 186 -11.40 20.11 -20.50
CA LEU A 186 -10.82 20.04 -19.15
C LEU A 186 -11.70 19.25 -18.19
N ASN A 187 -13.03 19.44 -18.23
CA ASN A 187 -13.95 18.63 -17.42
C ASN A 187 -13.88 17.16 -17.82
N GLY A 188 -13.84 16.84 -19.13
CA GLY A 188 -13.63 15.47 -19.60
C GLY A 188 -12.32 14.86 -19.11
N LEU A 189 -11.23 15.63 -19.05
CA LEU A 189 -9.95 15.20 -18.48
C LEU A 189 -10.02 15.00 -16.96
N VAL A 190 -10.84 15.78 -16.26
CA VAL A 190 -11.10 15.62 -14.82
C VAL A 190 -11.93 14.37 -14.56
N ASP A 191 -12.97 14.11 -15.35
CA ASP A 191 -13.80 12.92 -15.26
C ASP A 191 -13.00 11.65 -15.55
N LYS A 192 -12.03 11.72 -16.48
CA LYS A 192 -11.05 10.66 -16.76
C LYS A 192 -9.96 10.51 -15.68
N LEU A 193 -9.96 11.34 -14.64
CA LEU A 193 -8.97 11.39 -13.56
C LEU A 193 -7.52 11.69 -14.02
N LEU A 194 -7.37 12.26 -15.21
CA LEU A 194 -6.07 12.64 -15.78
C LEU A 194 -5.65 14.04 -15.34
N VAL A 195 -6.62 14.88 -14.98
CA VAL A 195 -6.42 16.22 -14.40
C VAL A 195 -7.19 16.30 -13.09
N VAL A 196 -6.59 16.88 -12.06
CA VAL A 196 -7.24 17.19 -10.79
C VAL A 196 -7.55 18.68 -10.75
N ARG A 197 -8.80 19.01 -10.40
CA ARG A 197 -9.27 20.39 -10.22
C ARG A 197 -9.44 20.71 -8.74
N ASN A 198 -8.79 21.78 -8.28
CA ASN A 198 -8.91 22.35 -6.95
C ASN A 198 -9.33 23.82 -7.06
N GLY A 199 -10.64 24.07 -7.06
CA GLY A 199 -11.19 25.41 -7.32
C GLY A 199 -10.93 25.89 -8.75
N ASP A 200 -10.15 26.96 -8.89
CA ASP A 200 -9.71 27.53 -10.18
C ASP A 200 -8.31 27.01 -10.62
N ARG A 201 -7.76 26.04 -9.90
CA ARG A 201 -6.46 25.44 -10.22
C ARG A 201 -6.60 24.03 -10.76
N TYR A 202 -5.77 23.70 -11.74
CA TYR A 202 -5.69 22.42 -12.43
C TYR A 202 -4.27 21.85 -12.29
N ARG A 203 -4.17 20.54 -12.14
CA ARG A 203 -2.90 19.82 -12.09
C ARG A 203 -3.04 18.48 -12.79
N VAL A 204 -2.06 18.11 -13.61
CA VAL A 204 -1.98 16.76 -14.19
C VAL A 204 -1.81 15.70 -13.11
N ASN A 205 -2.48 14.56 -13.29
CA ASN A 205 -2.42 13.38 -12.42
C ASN A 205 -1.77 12.20 -13.15
N THR A 206 -0.70 12.48 -13.88
CA THR A 206 0.01 11.51 -14.71
C THR A 206 1.52 11.67 -14.52
N SER A 207 2.29 10.61 -14.80
CA SER A 207 3.75 10.68 -14.74
C SER A 207 4.32 11.57 -15.85
N LYS A 208 5.53 12.10 -15.64
CA LYS A 208 6.29 12.85 -16.66
C LYS A 208 6.56 12.02 -17.92
N SER A 209 6.76 10.72 -17.77
CA SER A 209 6.99 9.78 -18.88
C SER A 209 5.76 9.65 -19.81
N VAL A 210 4.55 9.66 -19.25
CA VAL A 210 3.29 9.68 -20.01
C VAL A 210 3.12 11.00 -20.76
N LEU A 211 3.43 12.14 -20.12
CA LEU A 211 3.39 13.45 -20.79
C LEU A 211 4.38 13.51 -21.97
N ARG A 212 5.56 12.91 -21.82
CA ARG A 212 6.55 12.79 -22.92
C ARG A 212 6.03 11.95 -24.08
N HIS A 213 5.32 10.85 -23.81
CA HIS A 213 4.68 10.06 -24.85
C HIS A 213 3.52 10.80 -25.54
N ILE A 214 2.70 11.53 -24.79
CA ILE A 214 1.61 12.36 -25.33
C ILE A 214 2.19 13.44 -26.25
N GLY A 215 3.24 14.14 -25.80
CA GLY A 215 3.94 15.14 -26.60
C GLY A 215 4.45 14.57 -27.93
N LYS A 216 5.21 13.47 -27.87
CA LYS A 216 5.73 12.80 -29.08
C LYS A 216 4.62 12.44 -30.08
N ARG A 217 3.44 12.04 -29.60
CA ARG A 217 2.30 11.69 -30.47
C ARG A 217 1.74 12.88 -31.23
N ILE A 218 1.72 14.06 -30.62
CA ILE A 218 1.19 15.29 -31.24
C ILE A 218 2.27 16.16 -31.88
N GLY A 219 3.52 15.68 -31.94
CA GLY A 219 4.65 16.37 -32.56
C GLY A 219 5.34 17.42 -31.69
N TYR A 220 5.14 17.39 -30.36
CA TYR A 220 5.76 18.30 -29.40
C TYR A 220 6.75 17.57 -28.50
N ASP A 221 7.94 18.12 -28.27
CA ASP A 221 8.85 17.54 -27.28
C ASP A 221 8.43 18.02 -25.88
N ALA A 222 8.15 17.11 -24.94
CA ALA A 222 7.70 17.52 -23.61
C ALA A 222 8.77 18.27 -22.79
N ASP A 223 10.03 18.21 -23.25
CA ASP A 223 11.15 18.95 -22.68
C ASP A 223 11.30 20.37 -23.27
N SER A 224 10.47 20.79 -24.25
CA SER A 224 10.45 22.16 -24.80
C SER A 224 9.30 23.04 -24.30
N VAL A 225 8.51 22.56 -23.33
CA VAL A 225 7.36 23.29 -22.73
C VAL A 225 7.52 23.50 -21.21
N VAL A 226 8.75 23.35 -20.69
CA VAL A 226 9.11 23.73 -19.31
C VAL A 226 9.67 25.14 -19.29
#